data_AF-A0A8S3DP15-F1
#
_entry.id   AF-A0A8S3DP15-F1
#
_cell.length_a   1.000
_cell.length_b   1.000
_cell.length_c   1.000
_cell.angle_alpha   90.00
_cell.angle_beta   90.00
_cell.angle_gamma   90.00
#
_symmetry.space_group_name_H-M   'P 1'
#
loop_
_entity.id
_entity.type
_entity.pdbx_description
1 polymer ?
#
loop_
_entity_poly.entity_id
_entity_poly.type
_entity_poly.pdbx_seq_one_letter_code
_entity_poly.pdbx_strand_id
1 'polypeptide(L)' 'MRAVLYENAKRYAEERNIPYIETSALDATNVEQAFRSLIADIYRNWTARKDSM' A
#
# COMPACT_ATOMS: atom_id res chain seq x y z
N MET A 1 -0.29 -4.24 23.36
CA MET A 1 -1.45 -5.02 22.91
C MET A 1 -1.81 -4.57 21.49
N ARG A 2 -2.11 -5.49 20.58
CA ARG A 2 -2.48 -5.16 19.20
C ARG A 2 -4.00 -5.01 19.12
N ALA A 3 -4.48 -3.80 18.81
CA ALA A 3 -5.91 -3.50 18.77
C ALA A 3 -6.60 -3.97 17.48
N VAL A 4 -5.84 -4.11 16.38
CA VAL A 4 -6.37 -4.48 15.06
C VAL A 4 -5.62 -5.70 14.54
N LEU A 5 -6.32 -6.79 14.28
CA LEU A 5 -5.72 -7.99 13.66
C LEU A 5 -5.36 -7.71 12.19
N TYR A 6 -4.24 -8.28 11.73
CA TYR A 6 -3.76 -8.15 10.35
C TYR A 6 -4.86 -8.52 9.35
N GLU A 7 -5.51 -9.67 9.54
CA GLU A 7 -6.57 -10.16 8.65
C GLU A 7 -7.77 -9.20 8.54
N ASN A 8 -8.10 -8.49 9.62
CA ASN A 8 -9.22 -7.54 9.60
C ASN A 8 -8.87 -6.29 8.78
N ALA A 9 -7.67 -5.74 8.97
CA ALA A 9 -7.21 -4.58 8.23
C ALA A 9 -6.99 -4.91 6.74
N LYS A 10 -6.38 -6.07 6.46
CA LYS A 10 -6.19 -6.58 5.10
C LYS A 10 -7.53 -6.76 4.36
N ARG A 11 -8.47 -7.48 4.97
CA ARG A 11 -9.81 -7.70 4.37
C ARG A 11 -10.52 -6.37 4.09
N TYR A 12 -10.50 -5.44 5.04
CA TYR A 12 -11.12 -4.12 4.87
C TYR A 12 -10.55 -3.36 3.66
N ALA A 13 -9.24 -3.44 3.46
CA ALA A 13 -8.55 -2.78 2.36
C ALA A 13 -8.84 -3.45 1.01
N GLU A 14 -8.83 -4.78 0.96
CA GLU A 14 -9.17 -5.58 -0.23
C GLU A 14 -10.60 -5.30 -0.71
N GLU A 15 -11.59 -5.29 0.20
CA GLU A 15 -12.99 -4.96 -0.11
C GLU A 15 -13.18 -3.58 -0.74
N ARG A 16 -12.25 -2.65 -0.49
CA ARG A 16 -12.31 -1.26 -0.94
C ARG A 16 -11.32 -0.93 -2.05
N ASN A 17 -10.56 -1.92 -2.52
CA ASN A 17 -9.47 -1.71 -3.46
C ASN A 17 -8.44 -0.67 -2.97
N ILE A 18 -8.14 -0.68 -1.67
CA ILE A 18 -7.14 0.18 -1.04
C ILE A 18 -5.84 -0.65 -0.90
N PRO A 19 -4.69 -0.19 -1.41
CA PRO A 19 -3.40 -0.84 -1.15
C PRO A 19 -3.11 -0.89 0.36
N TYR A 20 -2.59 -2.02 0.84
CA TYR A 20 -2.35 -2.25 2.27
C TYR A 20 -0.96 -2.83 2.53
N ILE A 21 -0.30 -2.30 3.55
CA ILE A 21 0.98 -2.79 4.09
C ILE A 21 1.10 -2.35 5.55
N GLU A 22 1.55 -3.24 6.43
CA GLU A 22 1.85 -2.89 7.81
C GLU A 22 3.26 -2.34 7.94
N THR A 23 3.42 -1.26 8.69
CA THR A 23 4.70 -0.62 8.90
C THR A 23 4.95 -0.41 10.39
N SER A 24 6.23 -0.35 10.76
CA SER A 24 6.65 0.13 12.07
C SER A 24 7.72 1.18 11.85
N ALA A 25 7.40 2.44 12.17
CA ALA A 25 8.35 3.54 12.07
C ALA A 25 9.47 3.41 13.11
N LEU A 26 9.20 2.75 14.24
CA LEU A 26 10.16 2.56 15.33
C LEU A 26 11.34 1.66 14.93
N ASP A 27 11.05 0.57 14.22
CA ASP A 27 12.06 -0.42 13.81
C ASP A 27 12.32 -0.42 12.28
N ALA A 28 11.75 0.56 11.57
CA ALA A 28 11.82 0.73 10.12
C ALA A 28 11.21 -0.42 9.30
N THR A 29 10.42 -1.31 9.89
CA THR A 29 9.76 -2.42 9.17
C THR A 29 8.84 -1.88 8.09
N ASN A 30 9.08 -2.33 6.84
CA ASN A 30 8.28 -2.08 5.65
C ASN A 30 8.08 -0.61 5.24
N VAL A 31 8.71 0.37 5.91
CA VAL A 31 8.52 1.79 5.61
C VAL A 31 8.97 2.10 4.19
N GLU A 32 10.19 1.71 3.82
CA GLU A 32 10.72 1.93 2.46
C GLU A 32 9.88 1.21 1.41
N GLN A 33 9.51 -0.04 1.68
CA GLN A 33 8.67 -0.83 0.78
C GLN A 33 7.31 -0.16 0.53
N ALA A 34 6.66 0.37 1.58
CA ALA A 34 5.38 1.05 1.48
C ALA A 34 5.44 2.24 0.51
N PHE A 35 6.46 3.10 0.67
CA PHE A 35 6.65 4.26 -0.21
C PHE A 35 7.03 3.84 -1.64
N ARG A 36 7.93 2.88 -1.81
CA ARG A 36 8.34 2.41 -3.15
C ARG A 36 7.18 1.80 -3.91
N SER A 37 6.37 0.95 -3.27
CA SER A 37 5.19 0.34 -3.89
C SER A 37 4.18 1.40 -4.32
N LEU A 38 3.83 2.33 -3.41
CA LEU A 38 2.87 3.39 -3.70
C LEU A 38 3.30 4.28 -4.88
N ILE A 39 4.56 4.74 -4.88
CA ILE A 39 5.08 5.59 -5.95
C ILE A 39 5.12 4.83 -7.28
N ALA A 40 5.53 3.56 -7.26
CA ALA A 40 5.56 2.73 -8.46
C ALA A 40 4.15 2.50 -9.04
N ASP A 41 3.14 2.30 -8.20
CA ASP A 41 1.74 2.18 -8.63
C ASP A 41 1.24 3.46 -9.29
N ILE A 42 1.50 4.63 -8.68
CA ILE A 42 1.14 5.93 -9.25
C ILE A 42 1.80 6.12 -10.61
N TYR A 43 3.10 5.84 -10.71
CA TYR A 43 3.85 5.99 -11.95
C TYR A 43 3.32 5.06 -13.06
N ARG A 44 3.09 3.78 -12.76
CA ARG A 44 2.52 2.82 -13.72
C ARG A 44 1.16 3.30 -14.25
N ASN A 45 0.27 3.72 -13.36
CA ASN A 45 -1.05 4.20 -13.72
C ASN A 45 -1.00 5.47 -14.57
N TRP A 46 -0.10 6.40 -14.24
CA TRP A 46 0.08 7.61 -15.02
C TRP A 46 0.61 7.30 -16.43
N THR A 47 1.64 6.45 -16.53
CA THR A 47 2.24 6.07 -17.82
C THR A 47 1.22 5.37 -18.72
N ALA A 48 0.46 4.40 -18.18
CA ALA A 48 -0.59 3.71 -18.94
C ALA A 48 -1.65 4.66 -19.50
N ARG A 49 -2.04 5.69 -18.73
CA ARG A 49 -2.97 6.73 -19.18
C ARG A 49 -2.34 7.65 -20.24
N LYS A 50 -1.07 8.02 -20.07
CA LYS A 50 -0.33 8.87 -21.01
C LYS A 50 -0.19 8.19 -22.37
N ASP A 51 0.06 6.89 -22.41
CA ASP A 51 0.25 6.14 -23.67
C ASP A 51 -1.08 5.85 -24.39
N SER A 52 -2.22 6.03 -23.70
CA SER A 52 -3.57 5.89 -24.26
C SER A 52 -4.10 7.19 -24.88
N MET A 53 -3.31 8.26 -24.88
CA MET A 53 -3.69 9.63 -25.28
C MET A 53 -2.88 10.07 -26.50
#